data_AF-A0AAV6CVF9-F1
#
_entry.id   AF-A0AAV6CVF9-F1
#
_cell.length_a   1.000
_cell.length_b   1.000
_cell.length_c   1.000
_cell.angle_alpha   90.00
_cell.angle_beta   90.00
_cell.angle_gamma   90.00
#
_symmetry.space_group_name_H-M   'P 1'
#
loop_
_entity.id
_entity.type
_entity.pdbx_description
1 polymer ?
#
loop_
_entity_poly.entity_id
_entity_poly.type
_entity_poly.pdbx_seq_one_letter_code
_entity_poly.pdbx_strand_id
1 'polypeptide(L)'
;MPKVANVEILARALGRISPGEPKTYEALAVIPLLAPMQAEPEWVTTAEAGDRARITAVGEATYEPDLRAANLGDLPLALLDGELVDAKQSRILNTTVLVPPRSELIIPTCHMEQGRWRYYDRQFAPGRDGFDFACINRIPRVIRVTPPFHIRYESELAPAREALAPFPGQVGAVAYVAGLWAGLELLAAPGLFARAWWHLCVGYAGEAYWRTPAMPGAPSPSRILGMLSKCPVESAPAVGLGVEHRWSGTRLAGAALVAEGRVAHLMAFPI
;
A
#
# COMPACT_ATOMS: atom_id res chain seq x y z
N MET A 1 -14.25 8.47 -19.39
CA MET A 1 -13.64 7.50 -18.46
C MET A 1 -14.57 7.28 -17.28
N PRO A 2 -14.75 6.04 -16.81
CA PRO A 2 -15.45 5.79 -15.56
C PRO A 2 -14.74 6.50 -14.40
N LYS A 3 -15.48 6.84 -13.35
CA LYS A 3 -14.92 7.32 -12.09
C LYS A 3 -14.86 6.17 -11.09
N VAL A 4 -14.10 6.34 -10.01
CA VAL A 4 -14.05 5.36 -8.90
C VAL A 4 -15.46 5.01 -8.40
N ALA A 5 -16.36 5.99 -8.26
CA ALA A 5 -17.75 5.77 -7.86
C ALA A 5 -18.58 4.94 -8.85
N ASN A 6 -18.13 4.79 -10.10
CA ASN A 6 -18.82 3.98 -11.11
C ASN A 6 -18.41 2.51 -11.09
N VAL A 7 -17.32 2.16 -10.38
CA VAL A 7 -16.89 0.77 -10.20
C VAL A 7 -17.58 0.23 -8.94
N GLU A 8 -18.59 -0.63 -9.12
CA GLU A 8 -19.52 -1.04 -8.06
C GLU A 8 -18.80 -1.53 -6.79
N ILE A 9 -17.78 -2.37 -6.95
CA ILE A 9 -17.03 -2.94 -5.83
C ILE A 9 -16.26 -1.87 -5.03
N LEU A 10 -15.68 -0.88 -5.71
CA LEU A 10 -14.99 0.24 -5.07
C LEU A 10 -16.00 1.16 -4.38
N ALA A 11 -17.09 1.51 -5.06
CA ALA A 11 -18.16 2.34 -4.49
C ALA A 11 -18.77 1.70 -3.23
N ARG A 12 -19.01 0.38 -3.27
CA ARG A 12 -19.53 -0.38 -2.14
C ARG A 12 -18.55 -0.41 -0.97
N ALA A 13 -17.26 -0.63 -1.23
CA ALA A 13 -16.23 -0.63 -0.19
C ALA A 13 -16.14 0.74 0.49
N LEU A 14 -16.04 1.82 -0.30
CA LEU A 14 -15.92 3.20 0.21
C LEU A 14 -17.18 3.65 0.95
N GLY A 15 -18.37 3.25 0.49
CA GLY A 15 -19.64 3.63 1.13
C GLY A 15 -19.93 2.95 2.46
N ARG A 16 -19.17 1.90 2.83
CA ARG A 16 -19.34 1.17 4.10
C ARG A 16 -18.37 1.60 5.20
N ILE A 17 -17.47 2.54 4.88
CA ILE A 17 -16.43 2.98 5.80
C ILE A 17 -16.90 4.17 6.61
N SER A 18 -16.57 4.18 7.88
CA SER A 18 -16.76 5.30 8.79
C SER A 18 -15.43 5.69 9.45
N PRO A 19 -15.08 6.99 9.53
CA PRO A 19 -13.93 7.44 10.31
C PRO A 19 -14.16 7.23 11.80
N GLY A 20 -13.14 6.74 12.52
CA GLY A 20 -13.14 6.60 13.98
C GLY A 20 -12.43 7.76 14.68
N GLU A 21 -12.17 7.58 15.98
CA GLU A 21 -11.44 8.55 16.80
C GLU A 21 -9.95 8.63 16.39
N PRO A 22 -9.38 9.83 16.20
CA PRO A 22 -7.98 9.99 15.84
C PRO A 22 -7.04 9.45 16.92
N LYS A 23 -5.98 8.77 16.49
CA LYS A 23 -4.82 8.41 17.32
C LYS A 23 -3.62 9.23 16.88
N THR A 24 -2.82 9.72 17.82
CA THR A 24 -1.67 10.58 17.52
C THR A 24 -0.42 10.10 18.24
N TYR A 25 0.71 10.18 17.57
CA TYR A 25 2.04 10.01 18.14
C TYR A 25 2.97 11.04 17.50
N GLU A 26 3.47 11.99 18.31
CA GLU A 26 4.27 13.12 17.84
C GLU A 26 3.63 13.84 16.63
N ALA A 27 4.33 13.96 15.50
CA ALA A 27 3.83 14.60 14.29
C ALA A 27 2.98 13.68 13.42
N LEU A 28 2.74 12.42 13.79
CA LEU A 28 1.88 11.48 13.06
C LEU A 28 0.51 11.38 13.71
N ALA A 29 -0.54 11.67 12.93
CA ALA A 29 -1.92 11.43 13.30
C ALA A 29 -2.56 10.43 12.35
N VAL A 30 -3.34 9.50 12.89
CA VAL A 30 -4.03 8.46 12.15
C VAL A 30 -5.50 8.48 12.52
N ILE A 31 -6.36 8.60 11.52
CA ILE A 31 -7.80 8.43 11.69
C ILE A 31 -8.16 7.02 11.23
N PRO A 32 -8.59 6.13 12.14
CA PRO A 32 -9.01 4.77 11.81
C PRO A 32 -10.18 4.79 10.84
N LEU A 33 -10.19 3.85 9.90
CA LEU A 33 -11.34 3.58 9.04
C LEU A 33 -11.98 2.27 9.46
N LEU A 34 -13.25 2.35 9.86
CA LEU A 34 -14.04 1.24 10.40
C LEU A 34 -15.04 0.79 9.36
N ALA A 35 -15.24 -0.52 9.24
CA ALA A 35 -16.29 -1.10 8.42
C ALA A 35 -17.00 -2.22 9.20
N PRO A 36 -18.24 -2.58 8.83
CA PRO A 36 -18.90 -3.75 9.38
C PRO A 36 -17.99 -4.98 9.28
N MET A 37 -18.00 -5.83 10.31
CA MET A 37 -17.11 -7.00 10.37
C MET A 37 -17.33 -7.88 9.14
N GLN A 38 -16.27 -8.07 8.36
CA GLN A 38 -16.25 -8.95 7.20
C GLN A 38 -15.47 -10.21 7.55
N ALA A 39 -15.89 -11.35 6.99
CA ALA A 39 -15.08 -12.55 7.06
C ALA A 39 -13.71 -12.29 6.43
N GLU A 40 -12.64 -12.67 7.14
CA GLU A 40 -11.28 -12.69 6.59
C GLU A 40 -11.28 -13.52 5.29
N PRO A 41 -10.59 -13.07 4.24
CA PRO A 41 -10.43 -13.88 3.05
C PRO A 41 -9.55 -15.10 3.37
N GLU A 42 -9.70 -16.17 2.59
CA GLU A 42 -8.85 -17.35 2.67
C GLU A 42 -7.49 -17.09 1.99
N TRP A 43 -6.83 -16.00 2.36
CA TRP A 43 -5.49 -15.62 1.89
C TRP A 43 -4.50 -15.83 3.02
N VAL A 44 -3.31 -16.26 2.66
CA VAL A 44 -2.21 -16.48 3.60
C VAL A 44 -1.20 -15.38 3.39
N THR A 45 -0.86 -14.62 4.42
CA THR A 45 0.24 -13.64 4.35
C THR A 45 1.60 -14.34 4.40
N THR A 46 2.67 -13.67 3.98
CA THR A 46 4.05 -14.18 4.12
C THR A 46 4.38 -14.64 5.54
N ALA A 47 3.95 -13.89 6.55
CA ALA A 47 4.13 -14.22 7.96
C ALA A 47 3.44 -15.53 8.37
N GLU A 48 2.34 -15.90 7.70
CA GLU A 48 1.57 -17.12 7.95
C GLU A 48 2.00 -18.29 7.05
N ALA A 49 2.60 -18.00 5.90
CA ALA A 49 2.96 -18.99 4.90
C ALA A 49 4.16 -19.85 5.36
N GLY A 50 5.10 -19.25 6.09
CA GLY A 50 6.33 -19.92 6.51
C GLY A 50 7.15 -20.40 5.29
N ASP A 51 7.54 -21.67 5.29
CA ASP A 51 8.32 -22.30 4.21
C ASP A 51 7.53 -22.46 2.89
N ARG A 52 6.21 -22.24 2.92
CA ARG A 52 5.33 -22.28 1.75
C ARG A 52 5.36 -21.00 0.91
N ALA A 53 5.99 -19.94 1.40
CA ALA A 53 6.29 -18.76 0.60
C ALA A 53 7.80 -18.65 0.39
N ARG A 54 8.23 -18.45 -0.85
CA ARG A 54 9.63 -18.16 -1.16
C ARG A 54 9.70 -16.92 -2.02
N ILE A 55 10.50 -15.95 -1.60
CA ILE A 55 10.77 -14.75 -2.38
C ILE A 55 12.26 -14.69 -2.65
N THR A 56 12.63 -14.58 -3.92
CA THR A 56 14.03 -14.61 -4.37
C THR A 56 14.27 -13.49 -5.37
N ALA A 57 15.46 -12.89 -5.38
CA ALA A 57 15.82 -11.91 -6.39
C ALA A 57 16.13 -12.61 -7.74
N VAL A 58 15.82 -11.94 -8.85
CA VAL A 58 15.97 -12.46 -10.21
C VAL A 58 17.07 -11.69 -10.95
N GLY A 59 18.12 -12.38 -11.38
CA GLY A 59 19.20 -11.83 -12.22
C GLY A 59 20.61 -12.02 -11.65
N GLU A 60 21.57 -11.31 -12.25
CA GLU A 60 22.95 -11.15 -11.74
C GLU A 60 23.14 -9.76 -11.11
N ALA A 61 24.02 -9.70 -10.10
CA ALA A 61 24.08 -8.73 -9.00
C ALA A 61 24.18 -7.23 -9.33
N THR A 62 24.27 -6.82 -10.59
CA THR A 62 24.56 -5.43 -10.99
C THR A 62 23.32 -4.61 -11.36
N TYR A 63 22.16 -5.22 -11.61
CA TYR A 63 20.91 -4.49 -11.93
C TYR A 63 19.66 -5.37 -11.78
N GLU A 64 19.30 -5.78 -10.56
CA GLU A 64 18.13 -6.66 -10.31
C GLU A 64 16.92 -5.85 -9.77
N PRO A 65 15.93 -5.48 -10.63
CA PRO A 65 14.67 -4.87 -10.20
C PRO A 65 13.62 -5.87 -9.75
N ASP A 66 13.70 -7.16 -10.11
CA ASP A 66 12.54 -8.04 -10.01
C ASP A 66 12.70 -9.11 -8.91
N LEU A 67 11.59 -9.39 -8.23
CA LEU A 67 11.48 -10.47 -7.25
C LEU A 67 10.67 -11.63 -7.85
N ARG A 68 11.16 -12.86 -7.73
CA ARG A 68 10.37 -14.07 -7.99
C ARG A 68 9.71 -14.50 -6.69
N ALA A 69 8.38 -14.48 -6.66
CA ALA A 69 7.59 -14.99 -5.56
C ALA A 69 6.96 -16.33 -5.93
N ALA A 70 7.28 -17.35 -5.14
CA ALA A 70 6.71 -18.68 -5.25
C ALA A 70 5.75 -18.93 -4.08
N ASN A 71 4.52 -19.30 -4.42
CA ASN A 71 3.52 -19.79 -3.49
C ASN A 71 3.42 -21.32 -3.64
N LEU A 72 3.91 -22.04 -2.63
CA LEU A 72 3.87 -23.50 -2.55
C LEU A 72 2.62 -24.00 -1.82
N GLY A 73 1.80 -23.09 -1.29
CA GLY A 73 0.57 -23.41 -0.58
C GLY A 73 -0.65 -23.57 -1.51
N ASP A 74 -1.74 -24.00 -0.89
CA ASP A 74 -3.03 -24.26 -1.56
C ASP A 74 -3.97 -23.05 -1.55
N LEU A 75 -3.60 -21.99 -0.85
CA LEU A 75 -4.35 -20.73 -0.75
C LEU A 75 -3.56 -19.59 -1.40
N PRO A 76 -4.23 -18.53 -1.88
CA PRO A 76 -3.55 -17.33 -2.36
C PRO A 76 -2.59 -16.76 -1.32
N LEU A 77 -1.37 -16.44 -1.75
CA LEU A 77 -0.36 -15.81 -0.91
C LEU A 77 -0.45 -14.29 -1.08
N ALA A 78 -0.78 -13.59 0.00
CA ALA A 78 -0.85 -12.13 0.05
C ALA A 78 0.49 -11.54 0.45
N LEU A 79 1.16 -10.91 -0.51
CA LEU A 79 2.35 -10.09 -0.30
C LEU A 79 1.89 -8.66 -0.08
N LEU A 80 2.11 -8.11 1.11
CA LEU A 80 1.50 -6.85 1.52
C LEU A 80 2.40 -5.65 1.19
N ASP A 81 1.78 -4.50 0.95
CA ASP A 81 2.52 -3.25 0.69
C ASP A 81 3.32 -2.83 1.95
N GLY A 82 4.51 -2.26 1.73
CA GLY A 82 5.46 -1.87 2.77
C GLY A 82 6.24 -3.02 3.39
N GLU A 83 5.92 -4.27 3.08
CA GLU A 83 6.59 -5.43 3.65
C GLU A 83 8.06 -5.51 3.24
N LEU A 84 8.94 -5.75 4.22
CA LEU A 84 10.36 -5.97 3.99
C LEU A 84 10.58 -7.42 3.58
N VAL A 85 11.08 -7.62 2.36
CA VAL A 85 11.47 -8.91 1.82
C VAL A 85 12.98 -9.04 1.92
N ASP A 86 13.43 -10.08 2.61
CA ASP A 86 14.85 -10.39 2.73
C ASP A 86 15.29 -11.32 1.58
N ALA A 87 15.94 -10.74 0.58
CA ALA A 87 16.60 -11.44 -0.53
C ALA A 87 18.11 -11.16 -0.47
N LYS A 88 18.89 -11.50 -1.51
CA LYS A 88 20.33 -11.16 -1.59
C LYS A 88 20.62 -9.68 -1.25
N GLN A 89 19.64 -8.82 -1.48
CA GLN A 89 19.56 -7.48 -0.93
C GLN A 89 18.12 -7.24 -0.44
N SER A 90 17.93 -6.70 0.76
CA SER A 90 16.58 -6.47 1.30
C SER A 90 15.83 -5.42 0.44
N ARG A 91 14.52 -5.64 0.25
CA ARG A 91 13.62 -4.81 -0.58
C ARG A 91 12.32 -4.54 0.18
N ILE A 92 11.65 -3.43 -0.15
CA ILE A 92 10.30 -3.14 0.34
C ILE A 92 9.32 -3.32 -0.83
N LEU A 93 8.26 -4.08 -0.62
CA LEU A 93 7.15 -4.15 -1.58
C LEU A 93 6.44 -2.80 -1.66
N ASN A 94 6.13 -2.36 -2.87
CA ASN A 94 5.50 -1.08 -3.17
C ASN A 94 4.02 -1.20 -3.54
N THR A 95 3.51 -2.43 -3.60
CA THR A 95 2.13 -2.74 -3.91
C THR A 95 1.78 -4.12 -3.36
N THR A 96 0.51 -4.33 -3.07
CA THR A 96 0.00 -5.64 -2.64
C THR A 96 -0.19 -6.54 -3.85
N VAL A 97 0.28 -7.78 -3.75
CA VAL A 97 0.15 -8.80 -4.80
C VAL A 97 -0.43 -10.08 -4.19
N LEU A 98 -1.43 -10.65 -4.86
CA LEU A 98 -1.96 -11.97 -4.51
C LEU A 98 -1.37 -13.02 -5.45
N VAL A 99 -0.42 -13.81 -4.98
CA VAL A 99 0.20 -14.88 -5.75
C VAL A 99 -0.73 -16.10 -5.76
N PRO A 100 -1.14 -16.62 -6.94
CA PRO A 100 -2.03 -17.78 -7.00
C PRO A 100 -1.47 -19.01 -6.25
N PRO A 101 -2.33 -19.92 -5.77
CA PRO A 101 -1.89 -21.19 -5.18
C PRO A 101 -0.97 -21.98 -6.11
N ARG A 102 0.01 -22.68 -5.53
CA ARG A 102 0.93 -23.59 -6.26
C ARG A 102 1.52 -22.97 -7.54
N SER A 103 1.91 -21.70 -7.45
CA SER A 103 2.36 -20.93 -8.61
C SER A 103 3.57 -20.08 -8.28
N GLU A 104 4.16 -19.53 -9.33
CA GLU A 104 5.27 -18.61 -9.23
C GLU A 104 5.07 -17.46 -10.21
N LEU A 105 5.40 -16.25 -9.76
CA LEU A 105 5.34 -15.05 -10.58
C LEU A 105 6.51 -14.12 -10.34
N ILE A 106 6.76 -13.25 -11.33
CA ILE A 106 7.74 -12.18 -11.25
C ILE A 106 7.03 -10.91 -10.82
N ILE A 107 7.48 -10.33 -9.71
CA ILE A 107 7.02 -9.07 -9.14
C ILE A 107 8.06 -8.02 -9.51
N PRO A 108 7.69 -7.04 -10.34
CA PRO A 108 8.57 -5.92 -10.62
C PRO A 108 8.69 -5.05 -9.38
N THR A 109 9.92 -4.69 -8.99
CA THR A 109 10.16 -3.78 -7.85
C THR A 109 10.84 -2.48 -8.28
N CYS A 110 10.69 -1.47 -7.43
CA CYS A 110 11.28 -0.16 -7.63
C CYS A 110 12.66 -0.11 -6.97
N HIS A 111 13.69 0.30 -7.70
CA HIS A 111 15.03 0.52 -7.14
C HIS A 111 15.02 1.68 -6.13
N MET A 112 15.41 1.39 -4.89
CA MET A 112 15.58 2.37 -3.81
C MET A 112 17.05 2.76 -3.63
N GLU A 113 17.74 3.17 -4.70
CA GLU A 113 19.13 3.65 -4.64
C GLU A 113 19.24 5.17 -4.88
N GLN A 114 20.19 5.81 -4.19
CA GLN A 114 20.41 7.25 -4.18
C GLN A 114 20.53 7.86 -5.60
N GLY A 115 19.78 8.95 -5.83
CA GLY A 115 20.01 9.84 -6.99
C GLY A 115 19.39 9.39 -8.32
N ARG A 116 18.67 8.26 -8.36
CA ARG A 116 17.98 7.77 -9.58
C ARG A 116 16.46 7.84 -9.49
N TRP A 117 15.95 8.94 -8.94
CA TRP A 117 14.53 9.31 -9.03
C TRP A 117 14.21 9.78 -10.46
N ARG A 118 14.24 8.87 -11.42
CA ARG A 118 13.65 9.13 -12.74
C ARG A 118 12.20 8.70 -12.67
N TYR A 119 11.33 9.70 -12.55
CA TYR A 119 9.96 9.61 -13.03
C TYR A 119 10.00 8.93 -14.41
N TYR A 120 9.45 7.73 -14.52
CA TYR A 120 8.91 7.32 -15.80
C TYR A 120 7.59 8.06 -15.95
N ASP A 121 7.69 9.28 -16.48
CA ASP A 121 6.55 10.08 -16.92
C ASP A 121 5.95 9.57 -18.24
N ARG A 122 6.29 8.36 -18.69
CA ARG A 122 5.72 7.79 -19.90
C ARG A 122 4.29 7.37 -19.64
N GLN A 123 3.43 8.37 -19.67
CA GLN A 123 2.21 8.33 -20.46
C GLN A 123 2.32 7.28 -21.57
N PHE A 124 1.37 6.34 -21.57
CA PHE A 124 0.79 5.76 -22.78
C PHE A 124 1.73 5.70 -23.99
N ALA A 125 2.56 4.66 -24.08
CA ALA A 125 3.11 4.24 -25.37
C ALA A 125 2.24 3.09 -25.91
N PRO A 126 1.44 3.29 -26.96
CA PRO A 126 0.82 2.18 -27.68
C PRO A 126 1.93 1.30 -28.28
N GLY A 127 1.85 -0.02 -28.09
CA GLY A 127 2.73 -0.98 -28.78
C GLY A 127 3.92 -1.54 -27.99
N ARG A 128 3.89 -1.49 -26.65
CA ARG A 128 4.66 -2.43 -25.83
C ARG A 128 3.69 -3.36 -25.12
N ASP A 129 3.77 -4.66 -25.40
CA ASP A 129 3.02 -5.67 -24.67
C ASP A 129 3.62 -5.79 -23.26
N GLY A 130 2.98 -5.14 -22.29
CA GLY A 130 3.40 -5.11 -20.90
C GLY A 130 3.01 -3.77 -20.25
N PHE A 131 2.14 -3.80 -19.24
CA PHE A 131 1.79 -2.62 -18.46
C PHE A 131 3.01 -2.19 -17.64
N ASP A 132 3.53 -0.99 -17.92
CA ASP A 132 4.58 -0.38 -17.11
C ASP A 132 4.08 -0.22 -15.65
N PHE A 133 4.81 -0.88 -14.74
CA PHE A 133 4.63 -0.76 -13.30
C PHE A 133 5.08 0.62 -12.85
N ALA A 134 4.18 1.58 -12.95
CA ALA A 134 4.38 2.85 -12.26
C ALA A 134 4.40 2.52 -10.76
N CYS A 135 5.60 2.53 -10.17
CA CYS A 135 5.79 2.67 -8.74
C CYS A 135 4.83 3.75 -8.26
N ILE A 136 3.80 3.36 -7.51
CA ILE A 136 2.90 4.30 -6.86
C ILE A 136 3.68 4.87 -5.67
N ASN A 137 4.65 5.72 -6.00
CA ASN A 137 5.47 6.42 -5.04
C ASN A 137 4.56 7.43 -4.36
N ARG A 138 4.23 7.15 -3.10
CA ARG A 138 3.54 8.05 -2.19
C ARG A 138 4.31 9.37 -2.18
N ILE A 139 3.72 10.39 -2.81
CA ILE A 139 4.11 11.81 -2.74
C ILE A 139 5.47 12.16 -3.40
N PRO A 140 5.55 13.23 -4.22
CA PRO A 140 6.79 13.78 -4.81
C PRO A 140 7.85 14.28 -3.80
N ARG A 141 7.63 14.16 -2.48
CA ARG A 141 8.36 14.88 -1.43
C ARG A 141 8.87 14.02 -0.28
N VAL A 142 8.71 12.69 -0.31
CA VAL A 142 9.29 11.86 0.75
C VAL A 142 10.77 11.60 0.47
N ILE A 143 11.55 12.16 1.38
CA ILE A 143 12.97 11.99 1.62
C ILE A 143 13.23 10.58 2.19
N ARG A 144 14.12 9.80 1.55
CA ARG A 144 15.09 8.86 2.15
C ARG A 144 14.63 7.76 3.13
N VAL A 145 13.40 7.26 3.08
CA VAL A 145 13.06 6.04 3.84
C VAL A 145 13.38 4.81 2.97
N THR A 146 14.62 4.33 3.07
CA THR A 146 15.11 3.12 2.39
C THR A 146 15.15 1.94 3.37
N PRO A 147 15.28 0.68 2.92
CA PRO A 147 15.45 -0.45 3.84
C PRO A 147 16.57 -0.24 4.90
N PRO A 148 17.73 0.36 4.56
CA PRO A 148 18.73 0.76 5.55
C PRO A 148 18.24 1.76 6.60
N PHE A 149 17.28 2.63 6.28
CA PHE A 149 16.68 3.56 7.24
C PHE A 149 15.78 2.82 8.23
N HIS A 150 14.89 1.93 7.75
CA HIS A 150 14.01 1.15 8.63
C HIS A 150 14.79 0.34 9.65
N ILE A 151 15.84 -0.37 9.19
CA ILE A 151 16.68 -1.20 10.06
C ILE A 151 17.45 -0.33 11.07
N ARG A 152 17.96 0.82 10.63
CA ARG A 152 18.78 1.70 11.47
C ARG A 152 17.98 2.39 12.58
N TYR A 153 16.73 2.78 12.30
CA TYR A 153 15.90 3.56 13.21
C TYR A 153 14.73 2.76 13.79
N GLU A 154 14.80 1.42 13.75
CA GLU A 154 13.71 0.56 14.21
C GLU A 154 13.31 0.86 15.67
N SER A 155 14.29 1.02 16.56
CA SER A 155 14.05 1.33 17.97
C SER A 155 13.33 2.66 18.17
N GLU A 156 13.60 3.65 17.34
CA GLU A 156 13.03 4.99 17.42
C GLU A 156 11.64 5.05 16.77
N LEU A 157 11.36 4.20 15.79
CA LEU A 157 10.06 4.12 15.12
C LEU A 157 9.08 3.14 15.78
N ALA A 158 9.57 2.17 16.56
CA ALA A 158 8.75 1.17 17.24
C ALA A 158 7.66 1.78 18.16
N PRO A 159 7.93 2.81 18.98
CA PRO A 159 6.90 3.42 19.82
C PRO A 159 5.72 4.00 19.04
N ALA A 160 5.97 4.55 17.84
CA ALA A 160 4.90 5.05 16.98
C ALA A 160 3.96 3.91 16.53
N ARG A 161 4.51 2.73 16.21
CA ARG A 161 3.73 1.55 15.79
C ARG A 161 2.87 1.02 16.92
N GLU A 162 3.42 0.97 18.13
CA GLU A 162 2.68 0.55 19.33
C GLU A 162 1.56 1.54 19.66
N ALA A 163 1.87 2.84 19.69
CA ALA A 163 0.90 3.89 19.96
C ALA A 163 -0.23 3.89 18.91
N LEU A 164 0.10 3.64 17.65
CA LEU A 164 -0.82 3.63 16.51
C LEU A 164 -1.28 2.22 16.12
N ALA A 165 -1.15 1.24 17.01
CA ALA A 165 -1.54 -0.14 16.73
C ALA A 165 -3.04 -0.24 16.35
N PRO A 166 -3.42 -1.08 15.38
CA PRO A 166 -4.81 -1.26 14.98
C PRO A 166 -5.63 -1.95 16.08
N PHE A 167 -6.94 -1.74 16.04
CA PHE A 167 -7.87 -2.37 16.97
C PHE A 167 -8.98 -3.14 16.22
N PRO A 168 -9.73 -4.04 16.90
CA PRO A 168 -10.76 -4.84 16.26
C PRO A 168 -11.78 -4.00 15.47
N GLY A 169 -12.06 -4.41 14.23
CA GLY A 169 -12.98 -3.71 13.33
C GLY A 169 -12.35 -2.59 12.48
N GLN A 170 -11.09 -2.25 12.72
CA GLN A 170 -10.36 -1.32 11.87
C GLN A 170 -9.91 -2.00 10.58
N VAL A 171 -10.35 -1.48 9.43
CA VAL A 171 -10.01 -2.01 8.09
C VAL A 171 -9.07 -1.09 7.30
N GLY A 172 -8.80 0.09 7.83
CA GLY A 172 -8.01 1.09 7.14
C GLY A 172 -7.58 2.23 8.05
N ALA A 173 -6.92 3.21 7.43
CA ALA A 173 -6.43 4.41 8.10
C ALA A 173 -6.31 5.57 7.11
N VAL A 174 -6.56 6.78 7.58
CA VAL A 174 -6.08 8.01 6.94
C VAL A 174 -4.94 8.56 7.78
N ALA A 175 -3.76 8.69 7.19
CA ALA A 175 -2.56 9.17 7.85
C ALA A 175 -2.31 10.64 7.53
N TYR A 176 -1.90 11.38 8.56
CA TYR A 176 -1.52 12.77 8.49
C TYR A 176 -0.15 12.97 9.14
N VAL A 177 0.76 13.65 8.46
CA VAL A 177 2.10 13.96 8.95
C VAL A 177 2.25 15.46 9.07
N ALA A 178 2.53 15.94 10.28
CA ALA A 178 2.62 17.36 10.62
C ALA A 178 1.41 18.17 10.10
N GLY A 179 0.21 17.65 10.31
CA GLY A 179 -1.04 18.32 9.90
C GLY A 179 -1.35 18.29 8.41
N LEU A 180 -0.52 17.64 7.58
CA LEU A 180 -0.75 17.41 6.14
C LEU A 180 -1.26 15.99 5.91
N TRP A 181 -2.19 15.81 4.97
CA TRP A 181 -2.61 14.46 4.55
C TRP A 181 -1.42 13.75 3.90
N ALA A 182 -1.09 12.54 4.35
CA ALA A 182 0.02 11.74 3.83
C ALA A 182 -0.49 10.55 3.01
N GLY A 183 -1.58 9.91 3.44
CA GLY A 183 -2.16 8.80 2.69
C GLY A 183 -3.43 8.24 3.31
N LEU A 184 -4.02 7.29 2.60
CA LEU A 184 -5.19 6.52 2.99
C LEU A 184 -4.91 5.09 2.59
N GLU A 185 -5.13 4.16 3.51
CA GLU A 185 -5.02 2.70 3.32
C GLU A 185 -6.35 2.05 3.67
N LEU A 186 -6.73 1.03 2.90
CA LEU A 186 -7.91 0.20 3.15
C LEU A 186 -7.65 -1.23 2.70
N LEU A 187 -7.81 -2.20 3.60
CA LEU A 187 -7.62 -3.61 3.32
C LEU A 187 -8.95 -4.37 3.40
N ALA A 188 -9.00 -5.57 2.80
CA ALA A 188 -10.21 -6.37 2.70
C ALA A 188 -10.85 -6.74 4.06
N ALA A 189 -10.04 -6.86 5.11
CA ALA A 189 -10.48 -7.29 6.43
C ALA A 189 -9.58 -6.76 7.56
N PRO A 190 -10.07 -6.69 8.82
CA PRO A 190 -9.30 -6.13 9.93
C PRO A 190 -7.98 -6.84 10.24
N GLY A 191 -7.93 -8.16 10.13
CA GLY A 191 -6.71 -8.94 10.33
C GLY A 191 -5.67 -8.63 9.27
N LEU A 192 -6.08 -8.50 8.00
CA LEU A 192 -5.19 -8.06 6.92
C LEU A 192 -4.69 -6.64 7.12
N PHE A 193 -5.58 -5.72 7.53
CA PHE A 193 -5.16 -4.36 7.87
C PHE A 193 -4.13 -4.36 9.00
N ALA A 194 -4.35 -5.14 10.06
CA ALA A 194 -3.42 -5.22 11.19
C ALA A 194 -2.02 -5.67 10.77
N ARG A 195 -1.93 -6.69 9.90
CA ARG A 195 -0.68 -7.20 9.35
C ARG A 195 0.00 -6.18 8.42
N ALA A 196 -0.76 -5.56 7.51
CA ALA A 196 -0.21 -4.54 6.61
C ALA A 196 0.27 -3.29 7.37
N TRP A 197 -0.53 -2.81 8.31
CA TRP A 197 -0.27 -1.60 9.07
C TRP A 197 1.03 -1.68 9.86
N TRP A 198 1.39 -2.86 10.36
CA TRP A 198 2.69 -3.11 10.98
C TRP A 198 3.83 -2.58 10.11
N HIS A 199 3.78 -2.81 8.80
CA HIS A 199 4.80 -2.35 7.86
C HIS A 199 4.55 -0.91 7.37
N LEU A 200 3.32 -0.58 7.00
CA LEU A 200 2.95 0.73 6.47
C LEU A 200 3.17 1.88 7.47
N CYS A 201 2.94 1.62 8.76
CA CYS A 201 3.14 2.61 9.82
C CYS A 201 4.59 3.10 9.89
N VAL A 202 5.57 2.26 9.54
CA VAL A 202 7.00 2.63 9.57
C VAL A 202 7.29 3.73 8.55
N GLY A 203 6.70 3.65 7.35
CA GLY A 203 6.85 4.68 6.32
C GLY A 203 6.30 6.04 6.78
N TYR A 204 5.10 6.05 7.38
CA TYR A 204 4.50 7.27 7.93
C TYR A 204 5.27 7.82 9.14
N ALA A 205 5.72 6.94 10.04
CA ALA A 205 6.49 7.34 11.21
C ALA A 205 7.86 7.91 10.81
N GLY A 206 8.53 7.31 9.82
CA GLY A 206 9.78 7.82 9.27
C GLY A 206 9.63 9.22 8.68
N GLU A 207 8.51 9.52 8.02
CA GLU A 207 8.23 10.87 7.52
C GLU A 207 7.95 11.88 8.65
N ALA A 208 7.33 11.42 9.74
CA ALA A 208 7.01 12.24 10.90
C ALA A 208 8.21 12.51 11.83
N TYR A 209 9.21 11.63 11.85
CA TYR A 209 10.26 11.56 12.88
C TYR A 209 11.01 12.88 13.14
N TRP A 210 11.21 13.71 12.11
CA TRP A 210 11.92 14.99 12.24
C TRP A 210 11.00 16.22 12.12
N ARG A 211 9.68 16.02 12.16
CA ARG A 211 8.71 17.10 11.97
C ARG A 211 8.08 17.52 13.29
N THR A 212 7.73 18.79 13.36
CA THR A 212 6.95 19.33 14.47
C THR A 212 5.45 19.11 14.20
N PRO A 213 4.66 18.72 15.20
CA PRO A 213 3.20 18.69 15.08
C PRO A 213 2.67 20.07 14.66
N ALA A 214 1.74 20.10 13.70
CA ALA A 214 1.10 21.33 13.25
C ALA A 214 -0.43 21.16 13.24
N MET A 215 -1.13 22.29 13.38
CA MET A 215 -2.60 22.32 13.32
C MET A 215 -3.11 21.79 11.98
N PRO A 216 -4.23 21.04 11.95
CA PRO A 216 -4.73 20.42 10.74
C PRO A 216 -5.22 21.48 9.74
N GLY A 217 -4.46 21.67 8.66
CA GLY A 217 -4.93 22.30 7.41
C GLY A 217 -5.38 21.28 6.36
N ALA A 218 -5.23 19.99 6.66
CA ALA A 218 -5.52 18.89 5.75
C ALA A 218 -7.03 18.62 5.61
N PRO A 219 -7.47 18.05 4.47
CA PRO A 219 -8.86 17.65 4.27
C PRO A 219 -9.28 16.57 5.26
N SER A 220 -10.54 16.63 5.71
CA SER A 220 -11.15 15.57 6.53
C SER A 220 -11.24 14.26 5.75
N PRO A 221 -11.32 13.09 6.44
CA PRO A 221 -11.50 11.79 5.79
C PRO A 221 -12.69 11.76 4.83
N SER A 222 -13.85 12.30 5.23
CA SER A 222 -15.03 12.37 4.36
C SER A 222 -14.78 13.20 3.10
N ARG A 223 -13.98 14.27 3.20
CA ARG A 223 -13.58 15.08 2.04
C ARG A 223 -12.62 14.31 1.14
N ILE A 224 -11.67 13.57 1.70
CA ILE A 224 -10.75 12.69 0.95
C ILE A 224 -11.54 11.64 0.18
N LEU A 225 -12.43 10.90 0.86
CA LEU A 225 -13.31 9.89 0.23
C LEU A 225 -14.18 10.49 -0.87
N GLY A 226 -14.70 11.71 -0.67
CA GLY A 226 -15.49 12.44 -1.67
C GLY A 226 -14.68 12.95 -2.87
N MET A 227 -13.38 13.20 -2.72
CA MET A 227 -12.48 13.48 -3.85
C MET A 227 -12.13 12.19 -4.59
N LEU A 228 -11.78 11.14 -3.85
CA LEU A 228 -11.42 9.82 -4.37
C LEU A 228 -12.53 9.26 -5.27
N SER A 229 -13.77 9.29 -4.80
CA SER A 229 -14.93 8.76 -5.53
C SER A 229 -15.15 9.44 -6.90
N LYS A 230 -14.64 10.66 -7.07
CA LYS A 230 -14.77 11.45 -8.31
C LYS A 230 -13.59 11.27 -9.27
N CYS A 231 -12.50 10.62 -8.85
CA CYS A 231 -11.33 10.46 -9.71
C CYS A 231 -11.63 9.56 -10.91
N PRO A 232 -11.16 9.91 -12.13
CA PRO A 232 -11.15 8.98 -13.26
C PRO A 232 -10.39 7.71 -12.90
N VAL A 233 -10.92 6.56 -13.30
CA VAL A 233 -10.31 5.26 -13.01
C VAL A 233 -10.07 4.49 -14.30
N GLU A 234 -8.91 3.84 -14.35
CA GLU A 234 -8.51 2.88 -15.37
C GLU A 234 -8.30 1.53 -14.72
N SER A 235 -8.48 0.45 -15.47
CA SER A 235 -8.39 -0.91 -14.94
C SER A 235 -7.50 -1.77 -15.82
N ALA A 236 -6.68 -2.61 -15.20
CA ALA A 236 -5.80 -3.54 -15.88
C ALA A 236 -5.71 -4.86 -15.09
N PRO A 237 -5.41 -5.99 -15.74
CA PRO A 237 -5.06 -7.21 -15.01
C PRO A 237 -3.93 -6.96 -14.00
N ALA A 238 -4.05 -7.52 -12.80
CA ALA A 238 -2.96 -7.49 -11.83
C ALA A 238 -1.83 -8.47 -12.22
N VAL A 239 -0.65 -8.34 -11.60
CA VAL A 239 0.47 -9.30 -11.74
C VAL A 239 0.05 -10.69 -11.31
N GLY A 240 -0.61 -10.75 -10.16
CA GLY A 240 -1.16 -11.97 -9.59
C GLY A 240 -2.66 -12.04 -9.84
N LEU A 241 -3.39 -12.57 -8.86
CA LEU A 241 -4.84 -12.65 -8.93
C LEU A 241 -5.48 -11.25 -8.91
N GLY A 242 -6.48 -11.06 -9.76
CA GLY A 242 -7.39 -9.92 -9.71
C GLY A 242 -7.15 -8.86 -10.78
N VAL A 243 -7.72 -7.69 -10.52
CA VAL A 243 -7.72 -6.51 -11.39
C VAL A 243 -7.24 -5.33 -10.57
N GLU A 244 -6.29 -4.58 -11.10
CA GLU A 244 -5.86 -3.33 -10.53
C GLU A 244 -6.67 -2.18 -11.12
N HIS A 245 -7.24 -1.35 -10.25
CA HIS A 245 -7.93 -0.12 -10.61
C HIS A 245 -7.07 1.07 -10.20
N ARG A 246 -6.60 1.87 -11.16
CA ARG A 246 -5.71 3.03 -10.92
C ARG A 246 -6.45 4.32 -11.18
N TRP A 247 -6.19 5.35 -10.40
CA TRP A 247 -6.76 6.68 -10.60
C TRP A 247 -5.74 7.79 -10.40
N SER A 248 -5.91 8.86 -11.18
CA SER A 248 -5.17 10.10 -11.01
C SER A 248 -6.13 11.27 -11.24
N GLY A 249 -6.28 12.10 -10.21
CA GLY A 249 -7.10 13.31 -10.23
C GLY A 249 -6.24 14.57 -10.19
N THR A 250 -6.85 15.71 -9.87
CA THR A 250 -6.14 17.00 -9.74
C THR A 250 -5.46 17.22 -8.39
N ARG A 251 -5.86 16.46 -7.36
CA ARG A 251 -5.40 16.63 -5.96
C ARG A 251 -4.93 15.34 -5.31
N LEU A 252 -5.18 14.19 -5.93
CA LEU A 252 -4.81 12.89 -5.39
C LEU A 252 -4.65 11.85 -6.51
N ALA A 253 -3.88 10.82 -6.21
CA ALA A 253 -3.76 9.61 -7.01
C ALA A 253 -3.87 8.38 -6.11
N GLY A 254 -3.92 7.19 -6.70
CA GLY A 254 -4.00 5.95 -5.96
C GLY A 254 -4.36 4.75 -6.84
N ALA A 255 -4.51 3.60 -6.18
CA ALA A 255 -4.95 2.38 -6.82
C ALA A 255 -5.66 1.45 -5.84
N ALA A 256 -6.39 0.48 -6.39
CA ALA A 256 -6.96 -0.63 -5.65
C ALA A 256 -6.70 -1.94 -6.38
N LEU A 257 -6.25 -2.96 -5.65
CA LEU A 257 -6.31 -4.34 -6.08
C LEU A 257 -7.68 -4.91 -5.73
N VAL A 258 -8.40 -5.40 -6.73
CA VAL A 258 -9.67 -6.12 -6.56
C VAL A 258 -9.46 -7.57 -6.94
N ALA A 259 -9.74 -8.48 -6.00
CA ALA A 259 -9.65 -9.91 -6.22
C ALA A 259 -10.74 -10.64 -5.43
N GLU A 260 -11.23 -11.77 -5.96
CA GLU A 260 -12.22 -12.62 -5.30
C GLU A 260 -13.47 -11.85 -4.81
N GLY A 261 -13.93 -10.89 -5.62
CA GLY A 261 -15.09 -10.07 -5.30
C GLY A 261 -14.90 -9.09 -4.14
N ARG A 262 -13.65 -8.77 -3.77
CA ARG A 262 -13.30 -7.85 -2.69
C ARG A 262 -12.24 -6.84 -3.10
N VAL A 263 -12.21 -5.70 -2.42
CA VAL A 263 -11.07 -4.77 -2.47
C VAL A 263 -9.99 -5.33 -1.56
N ALA A 264 -8.98 -5.99 -2.15
CA ALA A 264 -7.88 -6.60 -1.42
C ALA A 264 -7.06 -5.55 -0.66
N HIS A 265 -6.68 -4.50 -1.39
CA HIS A 265 -5.99 -3.32 -0.88
C HIS A 265 -6.39 -2.12 -1.74
N LEU A 266 -6.76 -0.99 -1.13
CA LEU A 266 -6.95 0.30 -1.76
C LEU A 266 -6.09 1.33 -1.04
N MET A 267 -5.37 2.14 -1.82
CA MET A 267 -4.53 3.22 -1.33
C MET A 267 -4.79 4.52 -2.10
N ALA A 268 -4.71 5.65 -1.39
CA ALA A 268 -4.80 6.98 -2.01
C ALA A 268 -3.93 8.00 -1.28
N PHE A 269 -3.35 8.96 -2.01
CA PHE A 269 -2.42 9.94 -1.47
C PHE A 269 -2.50 11.26 -2.26
N PRO A 270 -2.10 12.40 -1.66
CA PRO A 270 -2.11 13.68 -2.37
C PRO A 270 -0.99 13.78 -3.40
N ILE A 271 -1.23 14.57 -4.46
CA ILE A 271 -0.25 14.90 -5.51
C ILE A 271 0.12 16.38 -5.49
#